data_AF-A0AAW9I0A8-F1
#
_entry.id   AF-A0AAW9I0A8-F1
#
_cell.length_a   1.000
_cell.length_b   1.000
_cell.length_c   1.000
_cell.angle_alpha   90.00
_cell.angle_beta   90.00
_cell.angle_gamma   90.00
#
_symmetry.space_group_name_H-M   'P 1'
#
loop_
_entity.id
_entity.type
_entity.pdbx_description
1 polymer ?
#
loop_
_entity_poly.entity_id
_entity_poly.type
_entity_poly.pdbx_seq_one_letter_code
_entity_poly.pdbx_strand_id
1 'polypeptide(L)'
;IGFRSAFLTQTRGTGIAASISEGYAPWMGEISSRATGSLVSDRAGQVTAYALQRLEDRGTFFVTPGQEVYEGQVVGENPRDEDMDVNVV
;
A
#
# COMPACT_ATOMS: atom_id res chain seq x y z
N ILE A 1 15.21 2.06 -1.42
CA ILE A 1 14.17 2.88 -2.10
C ILE A 1 13.03 3.09 -1.10
N GLY A 2 12.35 4.25 -1.08
CA GLY A 2 11.24 4.53 -0.14
C GLY A 2 11.61 5.17 1.20
N PHE A 3 12.90 5.32 1.52
CA PHE A 3 13.38 5.90 2.78
C PHE A 3 12.87 7.33 3.03
N ARG A 4 12.82 8.19 2.00
CA ARG A 4 12.43 9.60 2.15
C ARG A 4 11.03 9.75 2.75
N SER A 5 10.05 8.99 2.25
CA SER A 5 8.68 9.06 2.74
C SER A 5 8.61 8.59 4.20
N ALA A 6 9.23 7.45 4.53
CA ALA A 6 9.28 6.93 5.90
C ALA A 6 9.98 7.91 6.85
N PHE A 7 11.09 8.50 6.43
CA PHE A 7 11.86 9.48 7.20
C PHE A 7 11.05 10.75 7.51
N LEU A 8 10.33 11.29 6.53
CA LEU A 8 9.46 12.45 6.75
C LEU A 8 8.30 12.12 7.70
N THR A 9 7.70 10.93 7.57
CA THR A 9 6.66 10.47 8.51
C THR A 9 7.20 10.35 9.93
N GLN A 10 8.36 9.73 10.13
CA GLN A 10 8.97 9.56 11.46
C GLN A 10 9.42 10.88 12.09
N THR A 11 9.96 11.80 11.29
CA THR A 11 10.44 13.10 11.77
C THR A 11 9.34 14.18 11.81
N ARG A 12 8.09 13.80 11.52
CA ARG A 12 6.94 14.73 11.44
C ARG A 12 7.25 15.94 10.53
N GLY A 13 7.97 15.70 9.43
CA GLY A 13 8.34 16.71 8.45
C GLY A 13 9.45 17.69 8.87
N THR A 14 10.03 17.54 10.06
CA THR A 14 11.11 18.42 10.54
C THR A 14 12.52 17.96 10.13
N GLY A 15 12.65 16.69 9.75
CA GLY A 15 13.92 16.11 9.33
C GLY A 15 14.34 16.56 7.93
N ILE A 16 15.65 16.78 7.76
CA ILE A 16 16.27 17.05 6.46
C ILE A 16 17.16 15.86 6.09
N ALA A 17 16.99 15.31 4.89
CA ALA A 17 17.81 14.24 4.35
C ALA A 17 18.21 14.57 2.90
N ALA A 18 19.46 14.30 2.56
CA ALA A 18 19.99 14.40 1.20
C ALA A 18 20.79 13.12 0.89
N SER A 19 20.76 12.68 -0.37
CA SER A 19 21.46 11.49 -0.82
C SER A 19 22.21 11.79 -2.12
N ILE A 20 23.44 11.30 -2.21
CA ILE A 20 24.28 11.32 -3.42
C ILE A 20 24.78 9.91 -3.69
N SER A 21 24.98 9.55 -4.96
CA SER A 21 25.54 8.26 -5.34
C SER A 21 27.05 8.23 -5.08
N GLU A 22 27.53 7.20 -4.40
CA GLU A 22 28.96 6.97 -4.11
C GLU A 22 29.62 6.02 -5.14
N GLY A 23 28.92 5.65 -6.21
CA GLY A 23 29.39 4.70 -7.22
C GLY A 23 28.89 3.27 -6.98
N TYR A 24 29.50 2.31 -7.67
CA TYR A 24 29.09 0.91 -7.62
C TYR A 24 29.90 0.14 -6.59
N ALA A 25 29.22 -0.72 -5.83
CA ALA A 25 29.81 -1.63 -4.85
C ALA A 25 29.35 -3.07 -5.14
N PRO A 26 30.04 -4.09 -4.60
CA PRO A 26 29.57 -5.47 -4.63
C PRO A 26 28.16 -5.59 -4.09
N TRP A 27 27.42 -6.60 -4.58
CA TRP A 27 26.05 -6.84 -4.14
C TRP A 27 25.97 -7.12 -2.64
N MET A 28 25.07 -6.41 -1.95
CA MET A 28 24.94 -6.45 -0.47
C MET A 28 23.76 -7.31 0.00
N GLY A 29 23.20 -8.14 -0.88
CA GLY A 29 22.02 -8.96 -0.57
C GLY A 29 20.71 -8.29 -0.93
N GLU A 30 19.62 -9.04 -0.77
CA GLU A 30 18.28 -8.62 -1.19
C GLU A 30 17.76 -7.47 -0.33
N ILE A 31 17.22 -6.45 -1.00
CA ILE A 31 16.52 -5.36 -0.35
C ILE A 31 15.08 -5.86 -0.15
N SER A 32 14.70 -6.15 1.09
CA SER A 32 13.31 -6.50 1.41
C SER A 32 12.41 -5.34 1.00
N SER A 33 11.45 -5.61 0.13
CA SER A 33 10.38 -4.68 -0.19
C SER A 33 9.33 -4.70 0.94
N ARG A 34 8.17 -4.07 0.70
CA ARG A 34 7.04 -3.93 1.64
C ARG A 34 6.83 -5.21 2.49
N ALA A 35 6.44 -5.02 3.75
CA ALA A 35 6.08 -6.13 4.66
C ALA A 35 4.58 -6.49 4.60
N THR A 36 3.84 -5.83 3.71
CA THR A 36 2.38 -5.84 3.63
C THR A 36 1.93 -6.24 2.23
N GLY A 37 0.84 -6.99 2.16
CA GLY A 37 0.19 -7.41 0.93
C GLY A 37 -0.79 -6.35 0.41
N SER A 38 -1.38 -6.63 -0.74
CA SER A 38 -2.39 -5.79 -1.38
C SER A 38 -3.78 -6.39 -1.24
N LEU A 39 -4.77 -5.55 -0.97
CA LEU A 39 -6.18 -5.86 -1.18
C LEU A 39 -6.52 -5.51 -2.63
N VAL A 40 -6.98 -6.48 -3.41
CA VAL A 40 -7.21 -6.35 -4.86
C VAL A 40 -8.70 -6.53 -5.16
N SER A 41 -9.27 -5.66 -6.00
CA SER A 41 -10.68 -5.75 -6.37
C SER A 41 -10.93 -6.96 -7.28
N ASP A 42 -11.88 -7.82 -6.91
CA ASP A 42 -12.25 -9.00 -7.70
C ASP A 42 -13.10 -8.67 -8.95
N ARG A 43 -13.69 -7.46 -9.00
CA ARG A 43 -14.57 -7.02 -10.08
C ARG A 43 -14.59 -5.50 -10.22
N ALA A 44 -15.15 -5.03 -11.34
CA ALA A 44 -15.44 -3.61 -11.54
C ALA A 44 -16.81 -3.22 -10.94
N GLY A 45 -16.91 -2.00 -10.43
CA GLY A 45 -18.16 -1.44 -9.92
C GLY A 45 -17.95 -0.27 -8.97
N GLN A 46 -19.05 0.23 -8.40
CA GLN A 46 -19.00 1.31 -7.42
C GLN A 46 -18.80 0.75 -6.01
N VAL A 47 -17.83 1.29 -5.27
CA VAL A 47 -17.51 0.85 -3.92
C VAL A 47 -18.68 1.15 -2.97
N THR A 48 -19.16 0.15 -2.24
CA THR A 48 -20.22 0.34 -1.25
C THR A 48 -19.66 0.47 0.16
N ALA A 49 -20.23 1.39 0.96
CA ALA A 49 -19.85 1.56 2.37
C ALA A 49 -20.01 0.26 3.18
N TYR A 50 -21.01 -0.54 2.83
CA TYR A 50 -21.28 -1.83 3.45
C TYR A 50 -20.16 -2.85 3.21
N ALA A 51 -19.62 -2.91 1.98
CA ALA A 51 -18.50 -3.78 1.65
C ALA A 51 -17.23 -3.36 2.41
N LEU A 52 -16.93 -2.06 2.45
CA LEU A 52 -15.78 -1.53 3.22
C LEU A 52 -15.90 -1.84 4.71
N GLN A 53 -17.09 -1.67 5.30
CA GLN A 53 -17.30 -1.95 6.72
C GLN A 53 -17.16 -3.44 7.06
N ARG A 54 -17.58 -4.34 6.17
CA ARG A 54 -17.38 -5.79 6.34
C ARG A 54 -15.92 -6.21 6.24
N LEU A 55 -15.10 -5.44 5.55
CA LEU A 55 -13.70 -5.73 5.29
C LEU A 55 -12.74 -4.84 6.10
N GLU A 56 -13.24 -4.03 7.03
CA GLU A 56 -12.44 -3.14 7.88
C GLU A 56 -11.37 -3.91 8.68
N ASP A 57 -11.70 -5.12 9.15
CA ASP A 57 -10.76 -5.99 9.85
C ASP A 57 -9.66 -6.59 8.94
N ARG A 58 -9.80 -6.45 7.61
CA ARG A 58 -8.88 -7.03 6.63
C ARG A 58 -7.74 -6.10 6.24
N GLY A 59 -7.79 -4.83 6.60
CA GLY A 59 -6.70 -3.90 6.33
C GLY A 59 -7.13 -2.45 6.18
N THR A 60 -6.25 -1.65 5.57
CA THR A 60 -6.49 -0.21 5.37
C THR A 60 -6.86 0.06 3.92
N PHE A 61 -8.02 0.67 3.68
CA PHE A 61 -8.48 1.00 2.33
C PHE A 61 -7.94 2.34 1.83
N PHE A 62 -7.65 2.40 0.53
CA PHE A 62 -7.28 3.63 -0.19
C PHE A 62 -8.47 4.26 -0.92
N VAL A 63 -9.56 3.51 -1.07
CA VAL A 63 -10.78 3.92 -1.75
C VAL A 63 -11.87 4.34 -0.75
N THR A 64 -12.78 5.19 -1.19
CA THR A 64 -13.92 5.65 -0.38
C THR A 64 -15.26 5.16 -0.96
N PRO A 65 -16.34 5.10 -0.16
CA PRO A 65 -17.66 4.75 -0.67
C PRO A 65 -18.09 5.66 -1.83
N GLY A 66 -18.62 5.07 -2.90
CA GLY A 66 -19.08 5.76 -4.10
C GLY A 66 -18.02 5.90 -5.21
N GLN A 67 -16.76 5.57 -4.92
CA GLN A 67 -15.69 5.57 -5.92
C GLN A 67 -15.84 4.39 -6.88
N GLU A 68 -15.64 4.61 -8.19
CA GLU A 68 -15.60 3.52 -9.17
C GLU A 68 -14.25 2.81 -9.13
N VAL A 69 -14.30 1.48 -9.12
CA VAL A 69 -13.13 0.60 -9.18
C VAL A 69 -13.23 -0.37 -10.35
N TYR A 70 -12.09 -0.90 -10.77
CA TYR A 70 -11.99 -1.95 -11.80
C TYR A 70 -11.37 -3.23 -11.24
N GLU A 71 -11.59 -4.35 -11.93
CA GLU A 71 -11.02 -5.66 -11.59
C GLU A 71 -9.48 -5.62 -11.63
N GLY A 72 -8.84 -6.14 -10.58
CA GLY A 72 -7.38 -6.10 -10.42
C GLY A 72 -6.84 -4.78 -9.84
N GLN A 73 -7.70 -3.80 -9.55
CA GLN A 73 -7.27 -2.57 -8.89
C GLN A 73 -6.87 -2.83 -7.43
N VAL A 74 -5.72 -2.31 -7.00
CA VAL A 74 -5.33 -2.31 -5.58
C VAL A 74 -6.19 -1.28 -4.83
N VAL A 75 -7.05 -1.77 -3.95
CA VAL A 75 -8.02 -0.99 -3.19
C VAL A 75 -7.62 -0.77 -1.74
N GLY A 76 -6.57 -1.45 -1.27
CA GLY A 76 -6.05 -1.29 0.08
C GLY A 76 -4.79 -2.09 0.37
N GLU A 77 -4.38 -2.03 1.62
CA GLU A 77 -3.20 -2.71 2.18
C GLU A 77 -3.64 -3.81 3.15
N ASN A 78 -3.12 -5.02 2.95
CA ASN A 78 -3.29 -6.15 3.86
C ASN A 78 -2.15 -6.13 4.90
N PRO A 79 -2.43 -6.21 6.21
CA PRO A 79 -1.39 -6.30 7.25
C PRO A 79 -0.55 -7.59 7.16
N ARG A 80 -0.99 -8.58 6.39
CA ARG A 80 -0.23 -9.80 6.08
C ARG A 80 0.51 -9.64 4.76
N ASP A 81 1.59 -10.39 4.58
CA ASP A 81 2.43 -10.37 3.37
C ASP A 81 1.75 -11.00 2.12
N GLU A 82 0.55 -11.56 2.28
CA GLU A 82 -0.22 -12.17 1.20
C GLU A 82 -1.17 -11.16 0.54
N ASP A 83 -1.25 -11.17 -0.79
CA ASP A 83 -2.27 -10.44 -1.53
C ASP A 83 -3.64 -11.14 -1.34
N MET A 84 -4.72 -10.35 -1.26
CA MET A 84 -6.08 -10.87 -1.04
C MET A 84 -7.06 -10.21 -2.00
N ASP A 85 -7.75 -11.04 -2.77
CA ASP A 85 -8.86 -10.59 -3.61
C ASP A 85 -10.10 -10.32 -2.74
N VAL A 86 -10.69 -9.14 -2.92
CA VAL A 86 -11.83 -8.66 -2.14
C VAL A 86 -12.92 -8.10 -3.05
N ASN A 87 -14.17 -8.39 -2.71
CA ASN A 87 -15.31 -7.73 -3.34
C ASN A 87 -15.64 -6.45 -2.56
N VAL A 88 -15.40 -5.30 -3.20
CA VAL A 88 -15.70 -3.97 -2.65
C VAL A 88 -16.97 -3.33 -3.23
N VAL A 89 -17.64 -4.01 -4.17
CA VAL A 89 -18.89 -3.59 -4.82
C VAL A 89 -20.08 -4.13 -4.04
#